data_AF-A0AAD9E484-F1
#
_entry.id   AF-A0AAD9E484-F1
#
_cell.length_a   1.000
_cell.length_b   1.000
_cell.length_c   1.000
_cell.angle_alpha   90.00
_cell.angle_beta   90.00
_cell.angle_gamma   90.00
#
_symmetry.space_group_name_H-M   'P 1'
#
loop_
_entity.id
_entity.type
_entity.pdbx_description
1 polymer ?
#
loop_
_entity_poly.entity_id
_entity_poly.type
_entity_poly.pdbx_seq_one_letter_code
_entity_poly.pdbx_strand_id
1 'polypeptide(L)'
;MDEYKSAAYGVRRVLREVKQGYGRKLETQFQQSGSRSLWQGLWMIMDYRNPPSELISVNESLANKLNAFFARFEATSSSANANSKEQRPLIIMESDVRRVFKGVNTRKVAGPDGICGRVLKACTDQLAPVFTDFNLSLTLSIIPSGFK
;
A
#
# COMPACT_ATOMS: atom_id res chain seq x y z
N MET A 1 44.51 -28.38 15.65
CA MET A 1 43.70 -27.55 14.70
C MET A 1 42.44 -28.28 14.23
N ASP A 2 42.44 -29.61 14.10
CA ASP A 2 41.30 -30.37 13.57
C ASP A 2 40.14 -30.61 14.56
N GLU A 3 40.42 -30.73 15.85
CA GLU A 3 39.36 -30.92 16.87
C GLU A 3 38.42 -29.73 16.99
N TYR A 4 38.95 -28.50 16.98
CA TYR A 4 38.14 -27.29 17.01
C TYR A 4 37.24 -27.19 15.77
N LYS A 5 37.77 -27.54 14.59
CA LYS A 5 37.00 -27.55 13.34
C LYS A 5 35.89 -28.60 13.37
N SER A 6 36.18 -29.79 13.91
CA SER A 6 35.22 -30.87 14.09
C SER A 6 34.08 -30.47 15.06
N ALA A 7 34.43 -29.89 16.21
CA ALA A 7 33.47 -29.41 17.19
C ALA A 7 32.57 -28.29 16.62
N ALA A 8 33.18 -27.31 15.94
CA ALA A 8 32.44 -26.22 15.28
C ALA A 8 31.51 -26.73 14.17
N TYR A 9 31.92 -27.77 13.43
CA TYR A 9 31.07 -28.43 12.46
C TYR A 9 29.88 -29.14 13.12
N GLY A 10 30.12 -29.84 14.24
CA GLY A 10 29.08 -30.47 15.05
C GLY A 10 28.00 -29.48 15.49
N VAL A 11 28.39 -28.33 16.04
CA VAL A 11 27.45 -27.27 16.46
C VAL A 11 26.65 -26.74 15.28
N ARG A 12 27.30 -26.44 14.15
CA ARG A 12 26.62 -25.96 12.93
C ARG A 12 25.63 -26.98 12.38
N ARG A 13 25.96 -28.27 12.44
CA ARG A 13 25.07 -29.36 12.02
C ARG A 13 23.83 -29.41 12.90
N VAL A 14 23.99 -29.45 14.22
CA VAL A 14 22.88 -29.47 15.17
C VAL A 14 22.01 -28.22 15.01
N LEU A 15 22.61 -27.04 14.86
CA LEU A 15 21.87 -25.80 14.63
C LEU A 15 21.03 -25.86 13.34
N ARG A 16 21.57 -26.45 12.27
CA ARG A 16 20.86 -26.65 11.01
C ARG A 16 19.67 -27.60 11.18
N GLU A 17 19.88 -28.72 11.87
CA GLU A 17 18.83 -29.70 12.16
C GLU A 17 17.70 -29.09 13.00
N VAL A 18 18.05 -28.32 14.04
CA VAL A 18 17.08 -27.60 14.88
C VAL A 18 16.28 -26.58 14.05
N LYS A 19 16.95 -25.77 13.22
CA LYS A 19 16.27 -24.80 12.34
C LYS A 19 15.33 -25.48 11.34
N GLN A 20 15.76 -26.58 10.74
CA GLN A 20 14.90 -27.35 9.82
C GLN A 20 13.71 -27.99 10.54
N GLY A 21 13.90 -28.50 11.75
CA GLY A 21 12.81 -29.03 12.58
C GLY A 21 11.78 -27.95 12.92
N TYR A 22 12.24 -26.77 13.32
CA TYR A 22 11.37 -25.64 13.60
C TYR A 22 10.62 -25.14 12.35
N GLY A 23 11.32 -25.06 11.20
CA GLY A 23 10.69 -24.70 9.92
C GLY A 23 9.56 -25.64 9.51
N ARG A 24 9.78 -26.97 9.64
CA ARG A 24 8.71 -27.96 9.39
C ARG A 24 7.50 -27.76 10.29
N LYS A 25 7.70 -27.41 11.56
CA LYS A 25 6.62 -27.14 12.52
C LYS A 25 5.77 -25.93 12.09
N LEU A 26 6.40 -24.86 11.63
CA LEU A 26 5.68 -23.70 11.09
C LEU A 26 4.90 -24.10 9.84
N GLU A 27 5.51 -24.84 8.93
CA GLU A 27 4.87 -25.27 7.69
C GLU A 27 3.64 -26.17 7.93
N THR A 28 3.71 -27.07 8.93
CA THR A 28 2.52 -27.83 9.36
C THR A 28 1.38 -26.92 9.84
N GLN A 29 1.67 -25.80 10.51
CA GLN A 29 0.65 -24.84 10.94
C GLN A 29 0.00 -24.14 9.74
N PHE A 30 0.75 -23.90 8.66
CA PHE A 30 0.22 -23.32 7.43
C PHE A 30 -0.60 -24.30 6.58
N GLN A 31 -0.29 -25.59 6.66
CA GLN A 31 -1.03 -26.63 5.95
C GLN A 31 -2.35 -27.02 6.65
N GLN A 32 -2.49 -26.73 7.95
CA GLN A 32 -3.75 -26.91 8.67
C GLN A 32 -4.73 -25.81 8.23
N SER A 33 -5.84 -26.18 7.58
CA SER A 33 -6.87 -25.28 7.02
C SER A 33 -7.60 -24.37 8.03
N GLY A 34 -7.11 -24.23 9.26
CA GLY A 34 -7.66 -23.37 10.28
C GLY A 34 -7.00 -21.99 10.26
N SER A 35 -7.80 -20.94 10.02
CA SER A 35 -7.38 -19.52 10.09
C SER A 35 -6.59 -19.21 11.38
N ARG A 36 -7.00 -19.77 12.52
CA ARG A 36 -6.30 -19.59 13.80
C ARG A 36 -4.86 -20.15 13.81
N SER A 37 -4.62 -21.28 13.16
CA SER A 37 -3.29 -21.90 13.07
C SER A 37 -2.36 -21.06 12.18
N LEU A 38 -2.89 -20.54 11.07
CA LEU A 38 -2.19 -19.59 10.19
C LEU A 38 -1.76 -18.33 10.96
N TRP A 39 -2.68 -17.74 11.72
CA TRP A 39 -2.38 -16.54 12.53
C TRP A 39 -1.35 -16.82 13.62
N GLN A 40 -1.38 -17.99 14.25
CA GLN A 40 -0.36 -18.40 15.23
C GLN A 40 1.02 -18.55 14.59
N GLY A 41 1.11 -19.14 13.39
CA GLY A 41 2.36 -19.25 12.64
C GLY A 41 2.93 -17.87 12.28
N LEU A 42 2.06 -16.93 11.86
CA LEU A 42 2.48 -15.56 11.55
C LEU A 42 2.97 -14.81 12.80
N TRP A 43 2.30 -14.95 13.93
CA TRP A 43 2.76 -14.36 15.20
C TRP A 43 4.14 -14.88 15.61
N MET A 44 4.39 -16.18 15.44
CA MET A 44 5.69 -16.79 15.75
C MET A 44 6.81 -16.26 14.85
N ILE A 45 6.53 -15.97 13.58
CA ILE A 45 7.53 -15.40 12.64
C ILE A 45 7.84 -13.95 12.98
N MET A 46 6.82 -13.18 13.35
CA MET A 46 6.96 -11.74 13.65
C MET A 46 7.45 -11.47 15.09
N ASP A 47 7.73 -12.50 15.87
CA ASP A 47 7.95 -12.42 17.33
C ASP A 47 6.86 -11.61 18.05
N TYR A 48 5.64 -11.69 17.51
CA TYR A 48 4.48 -10.99 18.03
C TYR A 48 3.89 -11.80 19.17
N ARG A 49 4.53 -11.73 20.33
CA ARG A 49 3.99 -12.25 21.58
C ARG A 49 3.04 -11.20 22.10
N ASN A 50 1.73 -11.49 22.08
CA ASN A 50 0.61 -10.64 22.50
C ASN A 50 1.06 -9.32 23.14
N PRO A 51 0.76 -8.15 22.54
CA PRO A 51 1.05 -6.89 23.21
C PRO A 51 0.45 -6.98 24.61
N PRO A 52 1.12 -6.44 25.65
CA PRO A 52 0.50 -6.39 26.95
C PRO A 52 -0.90 -5.81 26.74
N SER A 53 -1.92 -6.49 27.28
CA SER A 53 -3.29 -5.98 27.36
C SER A 53 -3.38 -4.74 28.26
N GLU A 54 -2.33 -3.93 28.32
CA GLU A 54 -2.47 -2.50 28.53
C GLU A 54 -3.31 -2.01 27.35
N LEU A 55 -4.62 -2.09 27.54
CA LEU A 55 -5.57 -1.15 27.01
C LEU A 55 -4.90 0.21 27.10
N ILE A 56 -4.28 0.64 26.00
CA ILE A 56 -4.00 2.04 25.79
C ILE A 56 -5.35 2.67 26.05
N SER A 57 -5.48 3.37 27.17
CA SER A 57 -6.66 4.15 27.48
C SER A 57 -6.78 5.12 26.33
N VAL A 58 -7.61 4.76 25.34
CA VAL A 58 -7.84 5.57 24.15
C VAL A 58 -8.63 6.76 24.66
N ASN A 59 -7.91 7.75 25.15
CA ASN A 59 -8.46 9.04 25.51
C ASN A 59 -8.42 9.95 24.28
N GLU A 60 -9.36 10.88 24.24
CA GLU A 60 -9.48 11.85 23.16
C GLU A 60 -8.17 12.64 22.95
N SER A 61 -7.42 12.88 24.02
CA SER A 61 -6.11 13.55 23.98
C SER A 61 -5.08 12.78 23.16
N LEU A 62 -5.00 11.46 23.30
CA LEU A 62 -4.07 10.61 22.56
C LEU A 62 -4.48 10.54 21.10
N ALA A 63 -5.78 10.38 20.81
CA ALA A 63 -6.29 10.39 19.44
C ALA A 63 -5.95 11.70 18.73
N ASN A 64 -6.13 12.84 19.41
CA ASN A 64 -5.76 14.16 18.89
C ASN A 64 -4.25 14.30 18.65
N LYS A 65 -3.41 13.77 19.56
CA LYS A 65 -1.95 13.74 19.37
C LYS A 65 -1.53 12.90 18.16
N LEU A 66 -2.14 11.74 17.97
CA LEU A 66 -1.87 10.86 16.82
C LEU A 66 -2.32 11.52 15.51
N ASN A 67 -3.53 12.08 15.48
CA ASN A 67 -4.03 12.82 14.32
C ASN A 67 -3.09 13.97 13.95
N ALA A 68 -2.66 14.77 14.91
CA ALA A 68 -1.68 15.84 14.67
C ALA A 68 -0.35 15.30 14.13
N PHE A 69 0.14 14.17 14.67
CA PHE A 69 1.40 13.57 14.26
C PHE A 69 1.36 12.99 12.84
N PHE A 70 0.26 12.38 12.42
CA PHE A 70 0.14 11.82 11.07
C PHE A 70 -0.25 12.90 10.04
N ALA A 71 -1.09 13.86 10.42
CA ALA A 71 -1.49 14.97 9.55
C ALA A 71 -0.38 16.04 9.35
N ARG A 72 0.72 16.01 10.11
CA ARG A 72 1.82 17.00 9.97
C ARG A 72 2.43 17.05 8.56
N PHE A 73 2.39 15.94 7.83
CA PHE A 73 2.86 15.91 6.45
C PHE A 73 1.90 16.60 5.49
N GLU A 74 0.60 16.65 5.78
CA GLU A 74 -0.38 17.41 5.01
C GLU A 74 -0.39 18.91 5.37
N ALA A 75 -0.05 19.25 6.61
CA ALA A 75 0.05 20.67 7.02
C ALA A 75 1.18 21.42 6.27
N THR A 76 2.28 20.74 5.97
CA THR A 76 3.41 21.35 5.23
C THR A 76 3.13 21.60 3.75
N SER A 77 2.15 20.93 3.14
CA SER A 77 1.66 21.28 1.80
C SER A 77 0.64 22.44 1.83
N SER A 78 0.02 22.68 3.00
CA SER A 78 -1.05 23.67 3.15
C SER A 78 -0.57 25.06 3.60
N SER A 79 0.53 25.16 4.34
CA SER A 79 1.03 26.46 4.85
C SER A 79 1.55 27.43 3.76
N ALA A 80 1.70 26.98 2.50
CA ALA A 80 2.01 27.87 1.38
C ALA A 80 0.76 28.39 0.63
N ASN A 81 -0.46 27.99 1.01
CA ASN A 81 -1.66 28.26 0.20
C ASN A 81 -2.91 28.69 0.99
N ALA A 82 -2.80 29.00 2.30
CA ALA A 82 -3.94 29.43 3.12
C ALA A 82 -4.22 30.95 3.07
N ASN A 83 -3.94 31.61 1.95
CA ASN A 83 -4.41 32.97 1.68
C ASN A 83 -5.39 32.93 0.51
N SER A 84 -6.68 33.19 0.81
CA SER A 84 -7.71 33.67 -0.12
C SER A 84 -7.55 33.22 -1.58
N LYS A 85 -7.79 31.94 -1.87
CA LYS A 85 -8.17 31.57 -3.23
C LYS A 85 -9.68 31.46 -3.23
N GLU A 86 -10.34 32.47 -3.81
CA GLU A 86 -11.52 32.21 -4.61
C GLU A 86 -11.26 30.87 -5.31
N GLN A 87 -12.04 29.84 -4.96
CA GLN A 87 -11.85 28.52 -5.54
C GLN A 87 -12.09 28.68 -7.03
N ARG A 88 -11.01 28.90 -7.79
CA ARG A 88 -11.07 28.86 -9.24
C ARG A 88 -11.72 27.52 -9.56
N PRO A 89 -12.81 27.50 -10.35
CA PRO A 89 -13.46 26.26 -10.69
C PRO A 89 -12.40 25.31 -11.24
N LEU A 90 -12.35 24.09 -10.73
CA LEU A 90 -11.44 23.07 -11.22
C LEU A 90 -11.89 22.72 -12.63
N ILE A 91 -11.13 23.14 -13.63
CA ILE A 91 -11.40 22.82 -15.04
C ILE A 91 -10.31 21.88 -15.55
N ILE A 92 -10.73 20.71 -15.99
CA ILE A 92 -9.92 19.69 -16.66
C ILE A 92 -9.70 20.15 -18.10
N MET A 93 -8.46 20.48 -18.43
CA MET A 93 -8.03 20.80 -19.80
C MET A 93 -7.53 19.54 -20.52
N GLU A 94 -7.83 19.41 -21.81
CA GLU A 94 -7.33 18.28 -22.61
C GLU A 94 -5.79 18.20 -22.61
N SER A 95 -5.09 19.34 -22.59
CA SER A 95 -3.62 19.38 -22.53
C SER A 95 -3.07 18.70 -21.27
N ASP A 96 -3.77 18.88 -20.14
CA ASP A 96 -3.40 18.27 -18.88
C ASP A 96 -3.67 16.77 -18.90
N VAL A 97 -4.82 16.37 -19.45
CA VAL A 97 -5.16 14.97 -19.65
C VAL A 97 -4.12 14.28 -20.53
N ARG A 98 -3.76 14.90 -21.67
CA ARG A 98 -2.71 14.39 -22.58
C ARG A 98 -1.36 14.25 -21.86
N ARG A 99 -0.98 15.22 -21.04
CA ARG A 99 0.26 15.19 -20.26
C ARG A 99 0.26 14.01 -19.28
N VAL A 100 -0.83 13.78 -18.57
CA VAL A 100 -0.97 12.67 -17.61
C VAL A 100 -0.88 11.32 -18.32
N PHE A 101 -1.64 11.11 -19.40
CA PHE A 101 -1.62 9.84 -20.14
C PHE A 101 -0.26 9.56 -20.80
N LYS A 102 0.43 10.58 -21.32
CA LYS A 102 1.81 10.42 -21.83
C LYS A 102 2.81 10.02 -20.73
N GLY A 103 2.55 10.42 -19.49
CA GLY A 103 3.35 10.07 -18.31
C GLY A 103 3.13 8.65 -17.77
N VAL A 104 2.13 7.91 -18.27
CA VAL A 104 1.82 6.57 -17.77
C VAL A 104 3.01 5.62 -17.96
N ASN A 105 3.36 4.88 -16.91
CA ASN A 105 4.41 3.87 -16.95
C ASN A 105 3.90 2.60 -17.64
N THR A 106 4.37 2.38 -18.86
CA THR A 106 3.98 1.24 -19.72
C THR A 106 4.49 -0.12 -19.24
N ARG A 107 5.42 -0.15 -18.29
CA ARG A 107 5.97 -1.39 -17.70
C ARG A 107 5.12 -1.95 -16.55
N LYS A 108 4.13 -1.21 -16.07
CA LYS A 108 3.20 -1.72 -15.06
C LYS A 108 2.25 -2.75 -15.67
N VAL A 109 1.85 -3.71 -14.85
CA VAL A 109 0.84 -4.72 -15.20
C VAL A 109 -0.50 -4.03 -15.47
N ALA A 110 -1.29 -4.60 -16.38
CA ALA A 110 -2.64 -4.12 -16.65
C ALA A 110 -3.49 -4.14 -15.37
N GLY A 111 -4.46 -3.22 -15.29
CA GLY A 111 -5.44 -3.22 -14.23
C GLY A 111 -6.38 -4.43 -14.29
N PRO A 112 -7.34 -4.53 -13.36
CA PRO A 112 -8.39 -5.56 -13.41
C PRO A 112 -9.29 -5.45 -14.65
N ASP A 113 -9.25 -4.30 -15.32
CA ASP A 113 -9.88 -4.01 -16.60
C ASP A 113 -9.14 -4.61 -17.81
N GLY A 114 -7.93 -5.17 -17.61
CA GLY A 114 -7.09 -5.71 -18.68
C GLY A 114 -6.44 -4.65 -19.57
N ILE A 115 -6.60 -3.36 -19.26
CA ILE A 115 -6.05 -2.27 -20.06
C ILE A 115 -4.63 -1.98 -19.59
N CYS A 116 -3.65 -2.24 -20.47
CA CYS A 116 -2.26 -1.95 -20.15
C CYS A 116 -1.89 -0.48 -20.41
N GLY A 117 -0.91 0.04 -19.68
CA GLY A 117 -0.47 1.43 -19.82
C GLY A 117 0.02 1.80 -21.24
N ARG A 118 0.44 0.82 -22.05
CA ARG A 118 0.78 1.05 -23.48
C ARG A 118 -0.42 1.51 -24.29
N VAL A 119 -1.59 0.90 -24.06
CA VAL A 119 -2.84 1.27 -24.76
C VAL A 119 -3.27 2.67 -24.34
N LEU A 120 -3.26 2.97 -23.05
CA LEU A 120 -3.58 4.32 -22.54
C LEU A 120 -2.67 5.41 -23.15
N LYS A 121 -1.38 5.10 -23.32
CA LYS A 121 -0.41 6.02 -23.91
C LYS A 121 -0.56 6.15 -25.44
N ALA A 122 -1.00 5.10 -26.13
CA ALA A 122 -1.28 5.15 -27.57
C ALA A 122 -2.59 5.89 -27.89
N CYS A 123 -3.63 5.66 -27.09
CA CYS A 123 -4.95 6.26 -27.26
C CYS A 123 -5.08 7.64 -26.60
N THR A 124 -3.97 8.27 -26.20
CA THR A 124 -4.01 9.53 -25.43
C THR A 124 -4.79 10.63 -26.12
N ASP A 125 -4.62 10.81 -27.43
CA ASP A 125 -5.30 11.87 -28.17
C ASP A 125 -6.81 11.59 -28.34
N GLN A 126 -7.20 10.31 -28.38
CA GLN A 126 -8.61 9.89 -28.45
C GLN A 126 -9.30 9.99 -27.08
N LEU A 127 -8.58 9.67 -25.99
CA LEU A 127 -9.11 9.71 -24.63
C LEU A 127 -9.20 11.13 -24.08
N ALA A 128 -8.26 12.01 -24.45
CA ALA A 128 -8.21 13.39 -23.94
C ALA A 128 -9.55 14.16 -23.95
N PRO A 129 -10.31 14.21 -25.05
CA PRO A 129 -11.61 14.89 -25.07
C PRO A 129 -12.65 14.22 -24.18
N VAL A 130 -12.70 12.88 -24.12
CA VAL A 130 -13.69 12.13 -23.31
C VAL A 130 -13.56 12.47 -21.82
N PHE A 131 -12.33 12.65 -21.32
CA PHE A 131 -12.11 13.00 -19.92
C PHE A 131 -12.45 14.45 -19.58
N THR A 132 -12.72 15.32 -20.56
CA THR A 132 -13.21 16.68 -20.30
C THR A 132 -14.70 16.72 -19.96
N ASP A 133 -15.46 15.66 -20.25
CA ASP A 133 -16.87 15.54 -19.84
C ASP A 133 -17.03 15.59 -18.31
N PHE A 134 -15.98 15.23 -17.57
CA PHE A 134 -15.94 15.38 -16.12
C PHE A 134 -16.04 16.85 -15.66
N ASN A 135 -15.78 17.85 -16.50
CA ASN A 135 -16.03 19.25 -16.15
C ASN A 135 -17.51 19.51 -15.85
N LEU A 136 -18.40 18.87 -16.61
CA LEU A 136 -19.83 18.90 -16.34
C LEU A 136 -20.14 18.19 -15.01
N SER A 137 -19.51 17.04 -14.76
CA SER A 137 -19.63 16.32 -13.50
C SER A 137 -19.14 17.10 -12.29
N LEU A 138 -18.03 17.83 -12.42
CA LEU A 138 -17.49 18.69 -11.37
C LEU A 138 -18.45 19.84 -11.05
N THR A 139 -19.21 20.30 -12.04
CA THR A 139 -20.21 21.36 -11.86
C THR A 139 -21.52 20.83 -11.28
N LEU A 140 -22.01 19.70 -11.80
CA LEU A 140 -23.33 19.14 -11.47
C LEU A 140 -23.30 18.11 -10.33
N SER A 141 -22.11 17.68 -9.88
CA SER A 141 -21.93 16.57 -8.94
C SER A 141 -22.58 15.25 -9.40
N ILE A 142 -22.54 14.97 -10.71
CA ILE A 142 -23.13 13.78 -11.34
C ILE A 142 -22.07 13.01 -12.10
N ILE A 143 -21.99 11.69 -11.93
CA ILE A 143 -21.06 10.82 -12.67
C ILE A 143 -21.48 10.76 -14.16
N PRO A 144 -20.57 10.94 -15.13
CA PRO A 144 -20.91 10.81 -16.54
C PRO A 144 -21.46 9.42 -16.84
N SER A 145 -22.53 9.34 -17.64
CA SER A 145 -23.22 8.08 -17.94
C SER A 145 -22.34 7.04 -18.63
N GLY A 146 -21.31 7.46 -19.37
CA GLY A 146 -20.35 6.56 -20.03
C GLY A 146 -19.35 5.87 -19.09
N PHE A 147 -19.33 6.22 -17.80
CA PHE A 147 -18.44 5.66 -16.78
C PHE A 147 -19.20 4.92 -15.66
N LYS A 148 -20.49 4.66 -15.87
CA LYS A 148 -21.32 3.86 -14.96
C LYS A 148 -21.20 2.36 -15.24
#